data_AF-A0A956YWQ0-F1
#
_entry.id   AF-A0A956YWQ0-F1
#
_cell.length_a   1.000
_cell.length_b   1.000
_cell.length_c   1.000
_cell.angle_alpha   90.00
_cell.angle_beta   90.00
_cell.angle_gamma   90.00
#
_symmetry.space_group_name_H-M   'P 1'
#
loop_
_entity.id
_entity.type
_entity.pdbx_description
1 polymer ?
#
loop_
_entity_poly.entity_id
_entity_poly.type
_entity_poly.pdbx_seq_one_letter_code
_entity_poly.pdbx_strand_id
1 'polypeptide(L)'
;MSAILPSTELRPEPRSAARATLFGSITLNWETVAYIAILIQAIFTRFYILGDRVMSHDESLHTQFSYNLYTTGVFQHTPLMHGPILFHVTAFFYSLFGDNDFSARIYPAILGVIMTAGFPLLFRRWLGKWGALLLALMLLISPIWMYYNRYIREDTPNIFYAFLMIYCFFMYLDGPRHLRRKARWLYICAAAMLFMMGSKETGFIYLAIFGSFMTLFWIVRLYQHVRKVPARSLFNFVVLSVLVGGTVAVLMYVIFNIALQPYPTLTDRLAHLSSQISVLFAGAPISLDAASFFNWTLLLAVLAIAVVVATALWAFRNGLARARWGEVIVLLLLAAVVCIGFIYIEELSFEPARAQATVPEAPGDTAVVEQTATTRDLPIVGAWVAAGVIIIGVLYSYQAGWWRTLHRFRELDMLILMGTLLLPWLTPVIIVMTGANPKDYSPIGVQRAILSGVPLLAISIVVGCIWNWRRWLVIAACFWVPFFFFFTTMFTNPDGIWTGVIG
;
A
#
# COMPACT_ATOMS: atom_id res chain seq x y z
N MET A 1 59.39 36.47 -21.46
CA MET A 1 58.39 37.53 -21.29
C MET A 1 57.01 36.89 -21.24
N SER A 2 56.46 36.81 -20.04
CA SER A 2 55.16 36.25 -19.69
C SER A 2 54.03 37.24 -20.00
N ALA A 3 53.05 36.84 -20.81
CA ALA A 3 51.81 37.58 -20.98
C ALA A 3 50.73 36.94 -20.09
N ILE A 4 50.40 37.65 -19.01
CA ILE A 4 49.39 37.32 -18.01
C ILE A 4 48.02 37.64 -18.60
N LEU A 5 47.12 36.65 -18.68
CA LEU A 5 45.71 36.85 -18.99
C LEU A 5 44.98 37.41 -17.75
N PRO A 6 44.09 38.40 -17.88
CA PRO A 6 43.38 38.98 -16.74
C PRO A 6 42.32 38.02 -16.19
N SER A 7 42.33 37.84 -14.88
CA SER A 7 41.35 37.10 -14.10
C SER A 7 39.97 37.77 -14.18
N THR A 8 38.98 37.06 -14.73
CA THR A 8 37.57 37.43 -14.58
C THR A 8 37.15 37.26 -13.12
N GLU A 9 37.07 38.37 -12.39
CA GLU A 9 36.46 38.43 -11.07
C GLU A 9 34.99 37.99 -11.14
N LEU A 10 34.68 36.89 -10.45
CA LEU A 10 33.32 36.48 -10.14
C LEU A 10 32.70 37.55 -9.21
N ARG A 11 31.79 38.36 -9.76
CA ARG A 11 30.95 39.26 -8.96
C ARG A 11 30.16 38.43 -7.93
N PRO A 12 30.21 38.76 -6.64
CA PRO A 12 29.37 38.11 -5.64
C PRO A 12 27.91 38.52 -5.86
N GLU A 13 27.04 37.53 -6.11
CA GLU A 13 25.58 37.67 -6.06
C GLU A 13 25.15 38.30 -4.72
N PRO A 14 24.30 39.34 -4.72
CA PRO A 14 23.85 39.94 -3.48
C PRO A 14 22.97 38.94 -2.69
N ARG A 15 23.52 38.46 -1.57
CA ARG A 15 22.80 37.72 -0.53
C ARG A 15 21.69 38.60 0.06
N SER A 16 20.51 38.60 -0.54
CA SER A 16 19.26 39.05 0.09
C SER A 16 18.54 37.87 0.75
N ALA A 17 19.25 37.15 1.62
CA ALA A 17 18.72 36.06 2.43
C ALA A 17 18.24 36.52 3.82
N ALA A 18 17.63 37.70 3.90
CA ALA A 18 17.16 38.28 5.16
C ALA A 18 15.80 38.95 4.96
N ARG A 19 14.74 38.18 5.25
CA ARG A 19 13.30 38.53 5.45
C ARG A 19 12.36 37.62 4.68
N ALA A 20 12.42 36.32 4.94
CA ALA A 20 11.25 35.46 4.79
C ALA A 20 10.61 35.37 6.18
N THR A 21 9.80 36.36 6.53
CA THR A 21 8.84 36.23 7.63
C THR A 21 7.96 35.01 7.34
N LEU A 22 7.60 34.24 8.37
CA LEU A 22 6.72 33.06 8.30
C LEU A 22 5.32 33.36 7.69
N PHE A 23 5.02 34.63 7.47
CA PHE A 23 3.90 35.16 6.69
C PHE A 23 4.39 35.91 5.45
N GLY A 24 5.13 35.23 4.58
CA GLY A 24 5.37 35.74 3.22
C GLY A 24 4.00 36.06 2.61
N SER A 25 3.83 37.30 2.14
CA SER A 25 2.56 37.85 1.68
C SER A 25 1.80 36.84 0.83
N ILE A 26 0.72 36.27 1.38
CA ILE A 26 -0.24 35.52 0.58
C ILE A 26 -0.84 36.54 -0.37
N THR A 27 -0.36 36.58 -1.60
CA THR A 27 -0.98 37.39 -2.64
C THR A 27 -2.37 36.81 -2.84
N LEU A 28 -3.39 37.52 -2.37
CA LEU A 28 -4.78 37.08 -2.42
C LEU A 28 -5.21 37.01 -3.89
N ASN A 29 -4.97 35.87 -4.52
CA ASN A 29 -5.44 35.57 -5.85
C ASN A 29 -6.71 34.70 -5.74
N TRP A 30 -7.47 34.62 -6.83
CA TRP A 30 -8.72 33.86 -6.83
C TRP A 30 -8.52 32.37 -6.47
N GLU A 31 -7.34 31.81 -6.75
CA GLU A 31 -7.01 30.41 -6.45
C GLU A 31 -6.86 30.20 -4.94
N THR A 32 -6.15 31.11 -4.25
CA THR A 32 -6.06 31.13 -2.80
C THR A 32 -7.45 31.28 -2.17
N VAL A 33 -8.29 32.17 -2.69
CA VAL A 33 -9.68 32.33 -2.22
C VAL A 33 -10.47 31.04 -2.40
N ALA A 34 -10.34 30.37 -3.55
CA ALA A 34 -11.01 29.10 -3.80
C ALA A 34 -10.55 27.99 -2.84
N TYR A 35 -9.25 27.88 -2.56
CA TYR A 35 -8.74 26.92 -1.59
C TYR A 35 -9.17 27.23 -0.16
N ILE A 36 -9.20 28.51 0.23
CA ILE A 36 -9.71 28.93 1.54
C ILE A 36 -11.20 28.56 1.66
N ALA A 37 -12.00 28.84 0.62
CA ALA A 37 -13.41 28.47 0.59
C ALA A 37 -13.61 26.95 0.73
N ILE A 38 -12.83 26.14 -0.01
CA ILE A 38 -12.86 24.67 0.10
C ILE A 38 -12.44 24.21 1.50
N LEU A 39 -11.41 24.81 2.09
CA LEU A 39 -10.97 24.48 3.45
C LEU A 39 -12.08 24.78 4.47
N ILE A 40 -12.69 25.96 4.40
CA ILE A 40 -13.81 26.35 5.28
C ILE A 40 -14.99 25.38 5.11
N GLN A 41 -15.37 25.06 3.86
CA GLN A 41 -16.44 24.12 3.59
C GLN A 41 -16.09 22.69 4.05
N ALA A 42 -14.84 22.25 3.91
CA ALA A 42 -14.40 20.97 4.43
C ALA A 42 -14.51 20.94 5.96
N ILE A 43 -14.01 21.96 6.66
CA ILE A 43 -14.15 22.05 8.12
C ILE A 43 -15.63 22.04 8.52
N PHE A 44 -16.45 22.90 7.91
CA PHE A 44 -17.88 22.97 8.22
C PHE A 44 -18.55 21.61 8.02
N THR A 45 -18.39 20.99 6.86
CA THR A 45 -19.10 19.74 6.54
C THR A 45 -18.65 18.53 7.37
N ARG A 46 -17.39 18.49 7.82
CA ARG A 46 -16.86 17.40 8.65
C ARG A 46 -17.16 17.57 10.13
N PHE A 47 -17.27 18.81 10.64
CA PHE A 47 -17.50 19.07 12.06
C PHE A 47 -18.94 19.43 12.42
N TYR A 48 -19.72 19.98 11.49
CA TYR A 48 -21.12 20.31 11.73
C TYR A 48 -21.90 19.04 12.06
N ILE A 49 -22.61 19.05 13.20
CA ILE A 49 -23.41 17.93 13.74
C ILE A 49 -22.66 16.59 13.79
N LEU A 50 -21.37 16.62 14.11
CA LEU A 50 -20.52 15.42 14.11
C LEU A 50 -20.94 14.38 15.18
N GLY A 51 -21.48 14.84 16.32
CA GLY A 51 -21.93 13.98 17.41
C GLY A 51 -23.36 13.42 17.25
N ASP A 52 -24.20 14.00 16.40
CA ASP A 52 -25.65 13.73 16.41
C ASP A 52 -26.03 12.31 15.91
N ARG A 53 -25.16 11.67 15.13
CA ARG A 53 -25.41 10.31 14.62
C ARG A 53 -25.06 9.28 15.69
N VAL A 54 -25.99 8.36 15.95
CA VAL A 54 -25.77 7.20 16.83
C VAL A 54 -24.57 6.36 16.34
N MET A 55 -23.78 5.85 17.28
CA MET A 55 -22.68 4.94 16.97
C MET A 55 -23.19 3.66 16.31
N SER A 56 -22.55 3.26 15.21
CA SER A 56 -22.78 1.94 14.62
C SER A 56 -22.14 0.84 15.48
N HIS A 57 -22.42 -0.41 15.14
CA HIS A 57 -21.77 -1.57 15.75
C HIS A 57 -20.23 -1.41 15.78
N ASP A 58 -19.61 -1.12 14.63
CA ASP A 58 -18.15 -1.02 14.56
C ASP A 58 -17.61 0.23 15.27
N GLU A 59 -18.36 1.35 15.26
CA GLU A 59 -17.93 2.53 16.02
C GLU A 59 -17.98 2.27 17.53
N SER A 60 -18.99 1.52 18.01
CA SER A 60 -19.17 1.25 19.43
C SER A 60 -17.98 0.53 20.05
N LEU A 61 -17.37 -0.40 19.32
CA LEU A 61 -16.16 -1.10 19.71
C LEU A 61 -14.98 -0.12 19.81
N HIS A 62 -14.75 0.68 18.78
CA HIS A 62 -13.67 1.67 18.78
C HIS A 62 -13.81 2.69 19.91
N THR A 63 -15.02 3.16 20.18
CA THR A 63 -15.28 4.10 21.28
C THR A 63 -15.07 3.44 22.64
N GLN A 64 -15.51 2.19 22.82
CA GLN A 64 -15.40 1.48 24.09
C GLN A 64 -13.94 1.21 24.47
N PHE A 65 -13.14 0.67 23.54
CA PHE A 65 -11.73 0.38 23.83
C PHE A 65 -10.90 1.66 24.03
N SER A 66 -11.21 2.73 23.28
CA SER A 66 -10.60 4.04 23.50
C SER A 66 -10.99 4.63 24.87
N TYR A 67 -12.23 4.42 25.31
CA TYR A 67 -12.71 4.84 26.63
C TYR A 67 -12.04 4.04 27.76
N ASN A 68 -11.89 2.72 27.60
CA ASN A 68 -11.18 1.87 28.56
C ASN A 68 -9.72 2.33 28.70
N LEU A 69 -9.03 2.59 27.58
CA LEU A 69 -7.68 3.12 27.57
C LEU A 69 -7.61 4.49 28.27
N TYR A 70 -8.57 5.37 28.02
CA TYR A 70 -8.64 6.70 28.64
C TYR A 70 -8.87 6.63 30.16
N THR A 71 -9.79 5.79 30.62
CA THR A 71 -10.21 5.75 32.04
C THR A 71 -9.34 4.86 32.92
N THR A 72 -8.89 3.72 32.39
CA THR A 72 -8.16 2.70 33.15
C THR A 72 -6.69 2.60 32.76
N GLY A 73 -6.29 3.15 31.60
CA GLY A 73 -4.96 2.93 31.02
C GLY A 73 -4.78 1.55 30.40
N VAL A 74 -5.80 0.68 30.43
CA VAL A 74 -5.72 -0.69 29.96
C VAL A 74 -6.24 -0.81 28.53
N PHE A 75 -5.37 -1.25 27.63
CA PHE A 75 -5.70 -1.68 26.28
C PHE A 75 -4.79 -2.83 25.89
N GLN A 76 -5.36 -3.90 25.33
CA GLN A 76 -4.60 -5.03 24.81
C GLN A 76 -4.84 -5.11 23.31
N HIS A 77 -3.77 -4.91 22.54
CA HIS A 77 -3.84 -5.06 21.09
C HIS A 77 -4.13 -6.52 20.74
N THR A 78 -5.22 -6.73 20.02
CA THR A 78 -5.56 -8.01 19.40
C THR A 78 -5.72 -7.79 17.90
N PRO A 79 -5.28 -8.74 17.05
CA PRO A 79 -5.40 -8.58 15.60
C PRO A 79 -6.84 -8.49 15.09
N LEU A 80 -7.81 -8.95 15.90
CA LEU A 80 -9.23 -8.81 15.61
C LEU A 80 -9.66 -7.33 15.55
N MET A 81 -9.01 -6.48 16.35
CA MET A 81 -9.41 -5.09 16.59
C MET A 81 -8.65 -4.09 15.71
N HIS A 82 -8.00 -4.56 14.64
CA HIS A 82 -7.12 -3.76 13.80
C HIS A 82 -5.96 -3.11 14.59
N GLY A 83 -5.31 -2.12 13.97
CA GLY A 83 -4.13 -1.50 14.56
C GLY A 83 -4.45 -0.53 15.70
N PRO A 84 -3.51 -0.31 16.64
CA PRO A 84 -3.79 0.39 17.90
C PRO A 84 -3.94 1.92 17.76
N ILE A 85 -3.58 2.51 16.62
CA ILE A 85 -3.35 3.96 16.49
C ILE A 85 -4.62 4.76 16.73
N LEU A 86 -5.74 4.35 16.14
CA LEU A 86 -7.01 5.06 16.33
C LEU A 86 -7.44 5.05 17.79
N PHE A 87 -7.25 3.95 18.52
CA PHE A 87 -7.63 3.87 19.93
C PHE A 87 -6.83 4.86 20.78
N HIS A 88 -5.51 4.93 20.58
CA HIS A 88 -4.64 5.87 21.28
C HIS A 88 -4.98 7.32 20.98
N VAL A 89 -5.19 7.66 19.69
CA VAL A 89 -5.51 9.04 19.30
C VAL A 89 -6.90 9.45 19.76
N THR A 90 -7.88 8.54 19.75
CA THR A 90 -9.22 8.81 20.26
C THR A 90 -9.22 8.97 21.78
N ALA A 91 -8.50 8.13 22.52
CA ALA A 91 -8.30 8.30 23.97
C ALA A 91 -7.64 9.65 24.31
N PHE A 92 -6.72 10.12 23.47
CA PHE A 92 -6.15 11.46 23.60
C PHE A 92 -7.19 12.57 23.37
N PHE A 93 -8.12 12.42 22.43
CA PHE A 93 -9.21 13.40 22.27
C PHE A 93 -10.23 13.36 23.40
N TYR A 94 -10.50 12.19 23.98
CA TYR A 94 -11.31 12.06 25.20
C TYR A 94 -10.68 12.81 26.38
N SER A 95 -9.36 12.76 26.55
CA SER A 95 -8.70 13.50 27.62
C SER A 95 -8.72 15.03 27.43
N LEU A 96 -8.82 15.51 26.19
CA LEU A 96 -8.90 16.95 25.90
C LEU A 96 -10.32 17.52 25.97
N PHE A 97 -11.32 16.78 25.50
CA PHE A 97 -12.68 17.29 25.25
C PHE A 97 -13.79 16.51 25.96
N GLY A 98 -13.44 15.50 26.76
CA GLY A 98 -14.37 14.57 27.37
C GLY A 98 -14.79 13.42 26.44
N ASP A 99 -15.37 12.37 27.01
CA ASP A 99 -15.90 11.19 26.33
C ASP A 99 -17.33 11.46 25.83
N ASN A 100 -17.46 11.78 24.54
CA ASN A 100 -18.76 11.97 23.88
C ASN A 100 -18.68 11.63 22.39
N ASP A 101 -19.84 11.53 21.74
CA ASP A 101 -19.93 11.15 20.33
C ASP A 101 -19.21 12.11 19.37
N PHE A 102 -19.12 13.38 19.74
CA PHE A 102 -18.39 14.38 18.96
C PHE A 102 -16.89 14.17 19.07
N SER A 103 -16.35 14.03 20.29
CA SER A 103 -14.91 13.86 20.53
C SER A 103 -14.36 12.57 19.95
N ALA A 104 -15.17 11.50 19.95
CA ALA A 104 -14.84 10.22 19.33
C ALA A 104 -14.50 10.35 17.83
N ARG A 105 -15.15 11.27 17.12
CA ARG A 105 -15.03 11.43 15.68
C ARG A 105 -14.13 12.59 15.26
N ILE A 106 -13.50 13.31 16.21
CA ILE A 106 -12.58 14.41 15.90
C ILE A 106 -11.40 13.91 15.04
N TYR A 107 -10.85 12.75 15.39
CA TYR A 107 -9.69 12.19 14.68
C TYR A 107 -9.96 11.98 13.18
N PRO A 108 -10.97 11.19 12.75
CA PRO A 108 -11.27 11.03 11.34
C PRO A 108 -11.70 12.34 10.66
N ALA A 109 -12.37 13.26 11.38
CA ALA A 109 -12.77 14.55 10.83
C ALA A 109 -11.57 15.45 10.48
N ILE A 110 -10.57 15.55 11.36
CA ILE A 110 -9.34 16.30 11.11
C ILE A 110 -8.60 15.72 9.89
N LEU A 111 -8.41 14.40 9.88
CA LEU A 111 -7.73 13.73 8.77
C LEU A 111 -8.48 13.96 7.46
N GLY A 112 -9.81 13.83 7.48
CA GLY A 112 -10.66 14.09 6.33
C GLY A 112 -10.56 15.51 5.78
N VAL A 113 -10.44 16.53 6.64
CA VAL A 113 -10.20 17.92 6.21
C VAL A 113 -8.84 18.06 5.54
N ILE A 114 -7.78 17.51 6.15
CA ILE A 114 -6.43 17.56 5.57
C ILE A 114 -6.39 16.81 4.24
N MET A 115 -7.11 15.69 4.11
CA MET A 115 -7.11 14.94 2.86
C MET A 115 -7.93 15.62 1.77
N THR A 116 -9.00 16.32 2.14
CA THR A 116 -9.86 17.02 1.18
C THR A 116 -9.23 18.32 0.68
N ALA A 117 -8.59 19.10 1.56
CA ALA A 117 -8.04 20.42 1.20
C ALA A 117 -6.51 20.44 1.12
N GLY A 118 -5.83 19.72 2.02
CA GLY A 118 -4.37 19.72 2.15
C GLY A 118 -3.65 18.87 1.09
N PHE A 119 -4.01 17.59 0.93
CA PHE A 119 -3.34 16.73 -0.05
C PHE A 119 -3.43 17.25 -1.49
N PRO A 120 -4.58 17.75 -2.00
CA PRO A 120 -4.62 18.33 -3.34
C PRO A 120 -3.63 19.47 -3.54
N LEU A 121 -3.43 20.32 -2.52
CA LEU A 121 -2.41 21.37 -2.52
C LEU A 121 -0.99 20.80 -2.52
N LEU A 122 -0.73 19.76 -1.72
CA LEU A 122 0.58 19.08 -1.70
C LEU A 122 0.91 18.45 -3.07
N PHE A 123 -0.09 17.86 -3.75
CA PHE A 123 0.07 17.25 -5.07
C PHE A 123 -0.02 18.23 -6.24
N ARG A 124 -0.25 19.54 -5.99
CA ARG A 124 -0.40 20.59 -7.01
C ARG A 124 0.74 20.65 -8.01
N ARG A 125 1.98 20.31 -7.61
CA ARG A 125 3.14 20.27 -8.51
C ARG A 125 2.95 19.29 -9.68
N TRP A 126 2.27 18.17 -9.45
CA TRP A 126 2.07 17.12 -10.45
C TRP A 126 0.70 17.18 -11.13
N LEU A 127 -0.34 17.59 -10.38
CA LEU A 127 -1.70 17.74 -10.91
C LEU A 127 -1.91 19.06 -11.68
N GLY A 128 -1.01 20.02 -11.48
CA GLY A 128 -1.21 21.39 -11.93
C GLY A 128 -2.29 22.11 -11.13
N LYS A 129 -2.51 23.38 -11.48
CA LYS A 129 -3.45 24.27 -10.80
C LYS A 129 -4.90 23.74 -10.85
N TRP A 130 -5.39 23.47 -12.06
CA TRP A 130 -6.77 23.02 -12.25
C TRP A 130 -7.01 21.61 -11.73
N GLY A 131 -6.06 20.69 -11.94
CA GLY A 131 -6.19 19.32 -11.44
C GLY A 131 -6.28 19.25 -9.92
N ALA A 132 -5.47 20.05 -9.21
CA ALA A 132 -5.52 20.11 -7.76
C ALA A 132 -6.82 20.75 -7.24
N LEU A 133 -7.33 21.79 -7.91
CA LEU A 133 -8.59 22.42 -7.52
C LEU A 133 -9.79 21.49 -7.76
N LEU A 134 -9.83 20.83 -8.91
CA LEU A 134 -10.87 19.86 -9.25
C LEU A 134 -10.85 18.67 -8.29
N LEU A 135 -9.66 18.14 -7.97
CA LEU A 135 -9.53 17.06 -6.98
C LEU A 135 -10.09 17.48 -5.62
N ALA A 136 -9.71 18.67 -5.13
CA ALA A 136 -10.22 19.19 -3.86
C ALA A 136 -11.74 19.34 -3.86
N LEU A 137 -12.32 19.85 -4.96
CA LEU A 137 -13.76 19.98 -5.12
C LEU A 137 -14.47 18.63 -5.17
N MET A 138 -13.94 17.66 -5.94
CA MET A 138 -14.52 16.31 -6.05
C MET A 138 -14.51 15.57 -4.70
N LEU A 139 -13.43 15.68 -3.94
CA LEU A 139 -13.35 15.12 -2.58
C LEU A 139 -14.28 15.83 -1.60
N LEU A 140 -14.46 17.15 -1.76
CA LEU A 140 -15.35 17.93 -0.90
C LEU A 140 -16.80 17.48 -1.02
N ILE A 141 -17.29 17.28 -2.25
CA ILE A 141 -18.69 16.95 -2.56
C ILE A 141 -19.00 15.44 -2.55
N SER A 142 -17.99 14.58 -2.50
CA SER A 142 -18.17 13.12 -2.53
C SER A 142 -18.91 12.60 -1.27
N PRO A 143 -20.08 11.97 -1.41
CA PRO A 143 -20.85 11.47 -0.26
C PRO A 143 -20.11 10.36 0.50
N ILE A 144 -19.47 9.44 -0.21
CA ILE A 144 -18.71 8.33 0.40
C ILE A 144 -17.52 8.90 1.19
N TRP A 145 -16.82 9.86 0.60
CA TRP A 145 -15.68 10.50 1.25
C TRP A 145 -16.10 11.28 2.49
N MET A 146 -17.23 11.99 2.43
CA MET A 146 -17.80 12.68 3.59
C MET A 146 -18.14 11.71 4.72
N TYR A 147 -18.81 10.60 4.39
CA TYR A 147 -19.30 9.62 5.34
C TYR A 147 -18.14 9.02 6.16
N TYR A 148 -17.11 8.48 5.49
CA TYR A 148 -15.98 7.84 6.18
C TYR A 148 -15.11 8.81 6.98
N ASN A 149 -15.05 10.08 6.57
CA ASN A 149 -14.35 11.11 7.33
C ASN A 149 -15.13 11.60 8.57
N ARG A 150 -16.34 11.09 8.80
CA ARG A 150 -17.18 11.36 9.99
C ARG A 150 -17.57 10.07 10.72
N TYR A 151 -16.83 8.99 10.46
CA TYR A 151 -17.06 7.66 10.97
C TYR A 151 -15.78 7.18 11.65
N ILE A 152 -15.83 6.82 12.94
CA ILE A 152 -14.64 6.37 13.67
C ILE A 152 -14.26 4.96 13.22
N ARG A 153 -13.35 4.88 12.25
CA ARG A 153 -12.82 3.62 11.70
C ARG A 153 -11.42 3.81 11.16
N GLU A 154 -10.68 2.72 11.17
CA GLU A 154 -9.28 2.64 10.72
C GLU A 154 -9.04 2.98 9.25
N ASP A 155 -10.09 2.96 8.42
CA ASP A 155 -9.98 3.25 6.99
C ASP A 155 -9.46 4.67 6.72
N THR A 156 -9.99 5.66 7.44
CA THR A 156 -9.59 7.07 7.29
C THR A 156 -8.12 7.31 7.63
N PRO A 157 -7.59 6.92 8.81
CA PRO A 157 -6.17 7.06 9.10
C PRO A 157 -5.29 6.24 8.16
N ASN A 158 -5.68 5.01 7.82
CA ASN A 158 -4.93 4.20 6.87
C ASN A 158 -4.74 4.90 5.50
N ILE A 159 -5.82 5.44 4.91
CA ILE A 159 -5.74 6.18 3.64
C ILE A 159 -4.94 7.48 3.80
N PHE A 160 -5.08 8.19 4.93
CA PHE A 160 -4.29 9.39 5.21
C PHE A 160 -2.79 9.11 5.15
N TYR A 161 -2.34 8.08 5.86
CA TYR A 161 -0.92 7.71 5.89
C TYR A 161 -0.45 7.10 4.57
N ALA A 162 -1.32 6.44 3.81
CA ALA A 162 -1.03 6.05 2.43
C ALA A 162 -0.74 7.27 1.53
N PHE A 163 -1.55 8.32 1.60
CA PHE A 163 -1.28 9.57 0.86
C PHE A 163 0.01 10.25 1.30
N LEU A 164 0.30 10.27 2.60
CA LEU A 164 1.55 10.83 3.13
C LEU A 164 2.76 10.05 2.61
N MET A 165 2.67 8.72 2.61
CA MET A 165 3.68 7.82 2.05
C MET A 165 3.89 8.15 0.56
N ILE A 166 2.84 8.13 -0.26
CA ILE A 166 2.90 8.44 -1.70
C ILE A 166 3.52 9.81 -1.97
N TYR A 167 3.14 10.82 -1.18
CA TYR A 167 3.73 12.15 -1.29
C TYR A 167 5.25 12.13 -1.03
N CYS A 168 5.71 11.37 -0.04
CA CYS A 168 7.14 11.18 0.23
C CYS A 168 7.86 10.49 -0.92
N PHE A 169 7.26 9.46 -1.54
CA PHE A 169 7.78 8.85 -2.77
C PHE A 169 8.01 9.89 -3.86
N PHE A 170 6.97 10.68 -4.15
CA PHE A 170 7.01 11.65 -5.23
C PHE A 170 8.03 12.75 -4.97
N MET A 171 8.10 13.26 -3.73
CA MET A 171 9.09 14.27 -3.34
C MET A 171 10.53 13.74 -3.36
N TYR A 172 10.74 12.49 -3.00
CA TYR A 172 12.07 11.89 -3.03
C TYR A 172 12.57 11.64 -4.45
N LEU A 173 11.70 11.10 -5.32
CA LEU A 173 12.01 10.70 -6.69
C LEU A 173 12.07 11.90 -7.64
N ASP A 174 11.05 12.76 -7.62
CA ASP A 174 10.84 13.85 -8.57
C ASP A 174 10.51 15.21 -7.93
N GLY A 175 10.73 15.38 -6.63
CA GLY A 175 10.59 16.67 -5.96
C GLY A 175 11.50 17.78 -6.54
N PRO A 176 11.34 19.04 -6.12
CA PRO A 176 12.22 20.15 -6.54
C PRO A 176 13.71 19.84 -6.31
N ARG A 177 14.61 20.34 -7.16
CA ARG A 177 16.06 19.99 -7.10
C ARG A 177 16.69 20.15 -5.70
N HIS A 178 16.27 21.17 -4.94
CA HIS A 178 16.76 21.43 -3.59
C HIS A 178 16.18 20.49 -2.51
N LEU A 179 15.04 19.84 -2.77
CA LEU A 179 14.34 18.93 -1.85
C LEU A 179 14.45 17.45 -2.22
N ARG A 180 14.77 17.17 -3.49
CA ARG A 180 14.89 15.82 -4.03
C ARG A 180 15.98 15.04 -3.31
N ARG A 181 15.78 13.73 -3.11
CA ARG A 181 16.71 12.83 -2.40
C ARG A 181 17.10 13.24 -0.96
N LYS A 182 16.39 14.19 -0.34
CA LYS A 182 16.64 14.56 1.05
C LYS A 182 16.19 13.42 1.97
N ALA A 183 17.02 13.10 2.97
CA ALA A 183 16.78 11.99 3.89
C ALA A 183 15.49 12.14 4.70
N ARG A 184 15.05 13.38 4.96
CA ARG A 184 13.78 13.66 5.66
C ARG A 184 12.56 12.96 5.04
N TRP A 185 12.52 12.79 3.72
CA TRP A 185 11.40 12.10 3.08
C TRP A 185 11.39 10.60 3.37
N LEU A 186 12.57 10.01 3.58
CA LEU A 186 12.69 8.62 3.99
C LEU A 186 12.20 8.45 5.45
N TYR A 187 12.55 9.38 6.33
CA TYR A 187 12.09 9.35 7.74
C TYR A 187 10.58 9.49 7.85
N ILE A 188 10.00 10.46 7.13
CA ILE A 188 8.54 10.66 7.10
C ILE A 188 7.84 9.46 6.43
N CYS A 189 8.42 8.90 5.36
CA CYS A 189 7.88 7.71 4.71
C CYS A 189 7.86 6.51 5.66
N ALA A 190 8.93 6.29 6.43
CA ALA A 190 9.00 5.20 7.40
C ALA A 190 7.94 5.36 8.50
N ALA A 191 7.78 6.57 9.05
CA ALA A 191 6.70 6.85 10.00
C ALA A 191 5.33 6.62 9.34
N ALA A 192 5.08 7.16 8.15
CA ALA A 192 3.81 6.96 7.44
C ALA A 192 3.51 5.47 7.19
N MET A 193 4.52 4.66 6.85
CA MET A 193 4.35 3.21 6.69
C MET A 193 3.90 2.54 7.98
N LEU A 194 4.55 2.83 9.10
CA LEU A 194 4.10 2.31 10.39
C LEU A 194 2.67 2.77 10.67
N PHE A 195 2.40 4.07 10.55
CA PHE A 195 1.11 4.60 10.94
C PHE A 195 -0.04 4.08 10.06
N MET A 196 0.24 3.76 8.80
CA MET A 196 -0.68 3.07 7.90
C MET A 196 -0.95 1.64 8.37
N MET A 197 0.10 0.85 8.61
CA MET A 197 0.00 -0.54 9.05
C MET A 197 -0.61 -0.68 10.45
N GLY A 198 -0.27 0.23 11.36
CA GLY A 198 -0.80 0.30 12.72
C GLY A 198 -2.18 0.96 12.79
N SER A 199 -2.79 1.32 11.65
CA SER A 199 -4.22 1.61 11.57
C SER A 199 -4.96 0.37 11.06
N LYS A 200 -4.55 -0.17 9.89
CA LYS A 200 -5.25 -1.30 9.28
C LYS A 200 -4.31 -2.21 8.49
N GLU A 201 -4.63 -3.51 8.46
CA GLU A 201 -3.87 -4.56 7.76
C GLU A 201 -3.94 -4.37 6.23
N THR A 202 -4.94 -3.65 5.71
CA THR A 202 -4.95 -3.28 4.29
C THR A 202 -3.75 -2.40 3.91
N GLY A 203 -3.04 -1.82 4.88
CA GLY A 203 -1.74 -1.19 4.69
C GLY A 203 -0.71 -2.08 3.98
N PHE A 204 -0.68 -3.38 4.28
CA PHE A 204 0.21 -4.33 3.61
C PHE A 204 -0.05 -4.41 2.10
N ILE A 205 -1.31 -4.31 1.69
CA ILE A 205 -1.72 -4.34 0.28
C ILE A 205 -1.20 -3.09 -0.43
N TYR A 206 -1.34 -1.91 0.17
CA TYR A 206 -0.76 -0.68 -0.40
C TYR A 206 0.76 -0.78 -0.54
N LEU A 207 1.45 -1.34 0.46
CA LEU A 207 2.90 -1.55 0.38
C LEU A 207 3.29 -2.53 -0.71
N ALA A 208 2.52 -3.61 -0.91
CA ALA A 208 2.74 -4.55 -2.00
C ALA A 208 2.53 -3.90 -3.37
N ILE A 209 1.48 -3.08 -3.54
CA ILE A 209 1.20 -2.33 -4.79
C ILE A 209 2.36 -1.37 -5.12
N PHE A 210 2.74 -0.51 -4.17
CA PHE A 210 3.82 0.44 -4.40
C PHE A 210 5.19 -0.25 -4.52
N GLY A 211 5.43 -1.27 -3.71
CA GLY A 211 6.67 -2.05 -3.70
C GLY A 211 6.87 -2.82 -4.99
N SER A 212 5.84 -3.50 -5.51
CA SER A 212 5.90 -4.22 -6.79
C SER A 212 6.11 -3.27 -7.97
N PHE A 213 5.39 -2.15 -8.02
CA PHE A 213 5.56 -1.12 -9.05
C PHE A 213 6.98 -0.53 -9.01
N MET A 214 7.49 -0.17 -7.83
CA MET A 214 8.85 0.33 -7.66
C MET A 214 9.91 -0.70 -8.01
N THR A 215 9.68 -1.97 -7.69
CA THR A 215 10.59 -3.09 -8.01
C THR A 215 10.68 -3.26 -9.52
N LEU A 216 9.54 -3.34 -10.21
CA LEU A 216 9.50 -3.43 -11.66
C LEU A 216 10.20 -2.21 -12.30
N PHE A 217 9.87 -1.01 -11.83
CA PHE A 217 10.49 0.21 -12.35
C PHE A 217 12.01 0.22 -12.13
N TRP A 218 12.49 -0.18 -10.96
CA TRP A 218 13.92 -0.29 -10.66
C TRP A 218 14.61 -1.35 -11.53
N ILE A 219 14.02 -2.54 -11.69
CA ILE A 219 14.55 -3.62 -12.56
C ILE A 219 14.70 -3.12 -13.99
N VAL A 220 13.68 -2.45 -14.54
CA VAL A 220 13.74 -1.94 -15.92
C VAL A 220 14.82 -0.86 -16.07
N ARG A 221 15.00 0.01 -15.07
CA ARG A 221 16.10 1.00 -15.09
C ARG A 221 17.47 0.36 -14.92
N LEU A 222 17.59 -0.68 -14.10
CA LEU A 222 18.83 -1.44 -13.96
C LEU A 222 19.18 -2.13 -15.28
N TYR A 223 18.21 -2.76 -15.93
CA TYR A 223 18.35 -3.33 -17.26
C TYR A 223 18.80 -2.28 -18.29
N GLN A 224 18.16 -1.10 -18.30
CA GLN A 224 18.58 0.03 -19.14
C GLN A 224 20.03 0.43 -18.88
N HIS A 225 20.46 0.44 -17.61
CA HIS A 225 21.83 0.80 -17.25
C HIS A 225 22.85 -0.24 -17.73
N VAL A 226 22.56 -1.53 -17.54
CA VAL A 226 23.45 -2.64 -17.89
C VAL A 226 23.52 -2.84 -19.41
N ARG A 227 22.37 -2.83 -20.10
CA ARG A 227 22.28 -3.10 -21.54
C ARG A 227 22.40 -1.86 -22.40
N LYS A 228 22.31 -0.65 -21.83
CA LYS A 228 22.37 0.64 -22.53
C LYS A 228 21.30 0.80 -23.63
N VAL A 229 20.18 0.09 -23.51
CA VAL A 229 19.03 0.15 -24.44
C VAL A 229 17.92 1.02 -23.84
N PRO A 230 17.19 1.84 -24.62
CA PRO A 230 16.04 2.58 -24.11
C PRO A 230 14.94 1.62 -23.61
N ALA A 231 14.73 1.57 -22.29
CA ALA A 231 13.78 0.64 -21.67
C ALA A 231 12.45 1.30 -21.24
N ARG A 232 12.24 2.58 -21.58
CA ARG A 232 10.98 3.29 -21.25
C ARG A 232 9.77 2.66 -21.95
N SER A 233 9.93 2.24 -23.21
CA SER A 233 8.90 1.51 -23.94
C SER A 233 8.57 0.19 -23.26
N LEU A 234 9.59 -0.58 -22.86
CA LEU A 234 9.43 -1.84 -22.14
C LEU A 234 8.65 -1.67 -20.82
N PHE A 235 9.01 -0.67 -20.01
CA PHE A 235 8.29 -0.39 -18.76
C PHE A 235 6.81 -0.09 -19.01
N ASN A 236 6.53 0.88 -19.90
CA ASN A 236 5.17 1.27 -20.23
C ASN A 236 4.36 0.10 -20.78
N PHE A 237 4.99 -0.74 -21.60
CA PHE A 237 4.38 -1.91 -22.20
C PHE A 237 3.96 -2.94 -21.14
N VAL A 238 4.89 -3.32 -20.26
CA VAL A 238 4.62 -4.29 -19.19
C VAL A 238 3.53 -3.75 -18.25
N VAL A 239 3.64 -2.49 -17.82
CA VAL A 239 2.64 -1.88 -16.93
C VAL A 239 1.27 -1.83 -17.60
N LEU A 240 1.17 -1.43 -18.86
CA LEU A 240 -0.10 -1.35 -19.56
C LEU A 240 -0.72 -2.75 -19.75
N SER A 241 0.07 -3.76 -20.08
CA SER A 241 -0.41 -5.16 -20.14
C SER A 241 -0.90 -5.66 -18.79
N VAL A 242 -0.21 -5.35 -17.69
CA VAL A 242 -0.64 -5.74 -16.34
C VAL A 242 -1.93 -5.03 -15.93
N LEU A 243 -2.06 -3.73 -16.23
CA LEU A 243 -3.27 -2.97 -15.91
C LEU A 243 -4.48 -3.44 -16.73
N VAL A 244 -4.31 -3.62 -18.04
CA VAL A 244 -5.39 -4.14 -18.91
C VAL A 244 -5.73 -5.56 -18.52
N GLY A 245 -4.74 -6.45 -18.42
CA GLY A 245 -4.94 -7.85 -18.04
C GLY A 245 -5.57 -8.00 -16.67
N GLY A 246 -5.13 -7.23 -15.68
CA GLY A 246 -5.69 -7.23 -14.32
C GLY A 246 -7.13 -6.69 -14.27
N THR A 247 -7.43 -5.62 -15.03
CA THR A 247 -8.82 -5.11 -15.13
C THR A 247 -9.74 -6.14 -15.77
N VAL A 248 -9.28 -6.78 -16.85
CA VAL A 248 -10.03 -7.86 -17.50
C VAL A 248 -10.17 -9.05 -16.55
N ALA A 249 -9.15 -9.39 -15.75
CA ALA A 249 -9.23 -10.48 -14.78
C ALA A 249 -10.33 -10.23 -13.73
N VAL A 250 -10.39 -9.03 -13.16
CA VAL A 250 -11.43 -8.67 -12.17
C VAL A 250 -12.83 -8.78 -12.78
N LEU A 251 -13.03 -8.22 -13.98
CA LEU A 251 -14.32 -8.29 -14.67
C LEU A 251 -14.66 -9.73 -15.09
N MET A 252 -13.66 -10.50 -15.51
CA MET A 252 -13.83 -11.90 -15.86
C MET A 252 -14.21 -12.71 -14.63
N TYR A 253 -13.61 -12.44 -13.47
CA TYR A 253 -13.94 -13.13 -12.23
C TYR A 253 -15.38 -12.84 -11.76
N VAL A 254 -15.89 -11.63 -12.00
CA VAL A 254 -17.32 -11.32 -11.82
C VAL A 254 -18.18 -12.18 -12.75
N ILE A 255 -17.79 -12.33 -14.01
CA ILE A 255 -18.50 -13.20 -14.96
C ILE A 255 -18.47 -14.67 -14.51
N PHE A 256 -17.31 -15.18 -14.06
CA PHE A 256 -17.17 -16.54 -13.52
C PHE A 256 -18.12 -16.77 -12.35
N ASN A 257 -18.16 -15.86 -11.37
CA ASN A 257 -18.98 -16.04 -10.18
C ASN A 257 -20.48 -15.88 -10.41
N ILE A 258 -20.89 -15.07 -11.39
CA ILE A 258 -22.31 -14.87 -11.71
C ILE A 258 -22.80 -15.95 -12.68
N ALA A 259 -22.12 -16.14 -13.81
CA ALA A 259 -22.58 -17.01 -14.88
C ALA A 259 -22.36 -18.50 -14.57
N LEU A 260 -21.35 -18.84 -13.75
CA LEU A 260 -21.05 -20.22 -13.36
C LEU A 260 -21.27 -20.46 -11.86
N GLN A 261 -22.11 -19.64 -11.22
CA GLN A 261 -22.51 -19.79 -9.82
C GLN A 261 -22.94 -21.21 -9.43
N PRO A 262 -23.69 -21.97 -10.28
CA PRO A 262 -24.09 -23.34 -9.94
C PRO A 262 -22.93 -24.35 -9.85
N TYR A 263 -21.76 -24.00 -10.38
CA TYR A 263 -20.59 -24.87 -10.47
C TYR A 263 -19.52 -24.39 -9.48
N PRO A 264 -19.42 -25.03 -8.30
CA PRO A 264 -18.64 -24.50 -7.19
C PRO A 264 -17.13 -24.65 -7.37
N THR A 265 -16.67 -25.66 -8.10
CA THR A 265 -15.23 -25.89 -8.33
C THR A 265 -14.80 -25.54 -9.74
N LEU A 266 -13.52 -25.18 -9.91
CA LEU A 266 -12.92 -24.96 -11.23
C LEU A 266 -13.12 -26.15 -12.16
N THR A 267 -12.97 -27.36 -11.63
CA THR A 267 -13.16 -28.62 -12.38
C THR A 267 -14.58 -28.76 -12.91
N ASP A 268 -15.58 -28.46 -12.08
CA ASP A 268 -17.00 -28.51 -12.47
C ASP A 268 -17.32 -27.46 -13.54
N ARG A 269 -16.77 -26.25 -13.37
CA ARG A 269 -16.91 -25.14 -14.33
C ARG A 269 -16.35 -25.53 -15.70
N LEU A 270 -15.13 -26.09 -15.73
CA LEU A 270 -14.47 -26.51 -16.97
C LEU A 270 -15.19 -27.70 -17.63
N ALA A 271 -15.65 -28.67 -16.84
CA ALA A 271 -16.46 -29.79 -17.32
C ALA A 271 -17.79 -29.30 -17.93
N HIS A 272 -18.47 -28.37 -17.27
CA HIS A 272 -19.69 -27.77 -17.80
C HIS A 272 -19.41 -27.04 -19.12
N LEU A 273 -18.45 -26.11 -19.15
CA LEU A 273 -18.13 -25.34 -20.35
C LEU A 273 -17.73 -26.22 -21.52
N SER A 274 -16.89 -27.24 -21.30
CA SER A 274 -16.51 -28.19 -22.35
C SER A 274 -17.70 -28.97 -22.92
N SER A 275 -18.63 -29.42 -22.06
CA SER A 275 -19.87 -30.08 -22.49
C SER A 275 -20.77 -29.14 -23.32
N GLN A 276 -20.85 -27.86 -22.95
CA GLN A 276 -21.68 -26.89 -23.66
C GLN A 276 -21.06 -26.51 -25.01
N ILE A 277 -19.72 -26.50 -25.11
CA ILE A 277 -19.02 -26.35 -26.39
C ILE A 277 -19.35 -27.51 -27.33
N SER A 278 -19.39 -28.76 -26.85
CA SER A 278 -19.78 -29.89 -27.70
C SER A 278 -21.25 -29.84 -28.14
N VAL A 279 -22.15 -29.38 -27.26
CA VAL A 279 -23.57 -29.15 -27.59
C VAL A 279 -23.71 -28.09 -28.68
N LEU A 280 -22.95 -26.99 -28.57
CA LEU A 280 -22.91 -25.94 -29.59
C LEU A 280 -22.44 -26.47 -30.95
N PHE A 281 -21.37 -27.26 -30.99
CA PHE A 281 -20.87 -27.88 -32.23
C PHE A 281 -21.83 -28.92 -32.81
N ALA A 282 -22.67 -29.54 -31.98
CA ALA A 282 -23.74 -30.42 -32.44
C ALA A 282 -24.98 -29.67 -32.99
N GLY A 283 -24.96 -28.33 -32.99
CA GLY A 283 -26.06 -27.50 -33.49
C GLY A 283 -27.26 -27.41 -32.54
N ALA A 284 -27.10 -27.85 -31.30
CA ALA A 284 -28.14 -27.78 -30.27
C ALA A 284 -28.01 -26.49 -29.44
N PRO A 285 -29.13 -25.97 -28.88
CA PRO A 285 -29.09 -24.79 -28.03
C PRO A 285 -28.34 -25.09 -26.73
N ILE A 286 -27.39 -24.23 -26.39
CA ILE A 286 -26.63 -24.28 -25.13
C ILE A 286 -27.48 -23.77 -23.94
N SER A 287 -27.04 -24.10 -22.72
CA SER A 287 -27.66 -23.60 -21.49
C SER A 287 -27.59 -22.08 -21.38
N LEU A 288 -28.52 -21.48 -20.61
CA LEU A 288 -28.52 -20.04 -20.34
C LEU A 288 -27.25 -19.57 -19.62
N ASP A 289 -26.73 -20.39 -18.71
CA ASP A 289 -25.50 -20.11 -17.94
C ASP A 289 -24.29 -20.03 -18.88
N ALA A 290 -24.15 -21.01 -19.79
CA ALA A 290 -23.09 -21.00 -20.78
C ALA A 290 -23.26 -19.89 -21.81
N ALA A 291 -24.48 -19.63 -22.29
CA ALA A 291 -24.75 -18.51 -23.18
C ALA A 291 -24.38 -17.17 -22.53
N SER A 292 -24.74 -16.97 -21.26
CA SER A 292 -24.39 -15.78 -20.49
C SER A 292 -22.87 -15.66 -20.35
N PHE A 293 -22.19 -16.73 -19.96
CA PHE A 293 -20.73 -16.76 -19.86
C PHE A 293 -20.07 -16.36 -21.18
N PHE A 294 -20.41 -17.02 -22.30
CA PHE A 294 -19.80 -16.72 -23.60
C PHE A 294 -20.09 -15.30 -24.09
N ASN A 295 -21.33 -14.82 -23.94
CA ASN A 295 -21.72 -13.48 -24.38
C ASN A 295 -21.00 -12.38 -23.59
N TRP A 296 -20.96 -12.49 -22.26
CA TRP A 296 -20.26 -11.51 -21.41
C TRP A 296 -18.74 -11.57 -21.59
N THR A 297 -18.18 -12.76 -21.79
CA THR A 297 -16.75 -12.94 -22.10
C THR A 297 -16.40 -12.29 -23.45
N LEU A 298 -17.21 -12.52 -24.48
CA LEU A 298 -17.02 -11.91 -25.79
C LEU A 298 -17.13 -10.39 -25.73
N LEU A 299 -18.15 -9.87 -25.04
CA LEU A 299 -18.31 -8.43 -24.85
C LEU A 299 -17.10 -7.82 -24.14
N LEU A 300 -16.63 -8.46 -23.06
CA LEU A 300 -15.45 -8.01 -22.32
C LEU A 300 -14.19 -8.02 -23.20
N ALA A 301 -13.97 -9.06 -23.98
CA ALA A 301 -12.85 -9.16 -24.91
C ALA A 301 -12.91 -8.06 -25.99
N VAL A 302 -14.08 -7.84 -26.58
CA VAL A 302 -14.31 -6.77 -27.58
C VAL A 302 -14.04 -5.40 -26.97
N LEU A 303 -14.54 -5.12 -25.77
CA LEU A 303 -14.31 -3.86 -25.08
C LEU A 303 -12.82 -3.65 -24.75
N ALA A 304 -12.13 -4.69 -24.26
CA ALA A 304 -10.70 -4.62 -23.97
C ALA A 304 -9.88 -4.32 -25.23
N ILE A 305 -10.17 -5.02 -26.33
CA ILE A 305 -9.53 -4.78 -27.63
C ILE A 305 -9.85 -3.36 -28.12
N ALA A 306 -11.12 -2.94 -28.05
CA ALA A 306 -11.54 -1.62 -28.49
C ALA A 306 -10.83 -0.50 -27.72
N VAL A 307 -10.68 -0.63 -26.39
CA VAL A 307 -9.95 0.33 -25.55
C VAL A 307 -8.48 0.42 -25.98
N VAL A 308 -7.80 -0.72 -26.13
CA VAL A 308 -6.38 -0.76 -26.52
C VAL A 308 -6.19 -0.19 -27.93
N VAL A 309 -7.01 -0.60 -28.89
CA VAL A 309 -6.94 -0.14 -30.28
C VAL A 309 -7.30 1.34 -30.40
N ALA A 310 -8.36 1.81 -29.76
CA ALA A 310 -8.73 3.23 -29.76
C ALA A 310 -7.62 4.09 -29.14
N THR A 311 -7.01 3.63 -28.05
CA THR A 311 -5.87 4.31 -27.42
C THR A 311 -4.67 4.35 -28.37
N ALA A 312 -4.37 3.26 -29.09
CA ALA A 312 -3.32 3.23 -30.09
C ALA A 312 -3.61 4.18 -31.26
N LEU A 313 -4.83 4.18 -31.81
CA LEU A 313 -5.25 5.09 -32.88
C LEU A 313 -5.13 6.55 -32.46
N TRP A 314 -5.53 6.89 -31.23
CA TRP A 314 -5.38 8.24 -30.69
C TRP A 314 -3.90 8.62 -30.51
N ALA A 315 -3.08 7.73 -29.96
CA ALA A 315 -1.66 7.97 -29.76
C ALA A 315 -0.91 8.17 -31.08
N PHE A 316 -1.30 7.46 -32.14
CA PHE A 316 -0.72 7.52 -33.48
C PHE A 316 -1.56 8.34 -34.49
N ARG A 317 -2.47 9.21 -34.01
CA ARG A 317 -3.42 9.95 -34.87
C ARG A 317 -2.77 10.83 -35.95
N ASN A 318 -1.54 11.29 -35.71
CA ASN A 318 -0.78 12.11 -36.66
C ASN A 318 0.08 11.27 -37.63
N GLY A 319 -0.11 9.95 -37.69
CA GLY A 319 0.61 9.06 -38.59
C GLY A 319 0.29 7.57 -38.39
N LEU A 320 -0.92 7.12 -38.75
CA LEU A 320 -1.37 5.73 -38.58
C LEU A 320 -0.49 4.68 -39.27
N ALA A 321 0.17 5.02 -40.39
CA ALA A 321 1.13 4.13 -41.04
C ALA A 321 2.38 3.85 -40.18
N ARG A 322 2.60 4.59 -39.08
CA ARG A 322 3.65 4.35 -38.09
C ARG A 322 3.17 3.54 -36.89
N ALA A 323 1.88 3.17 -36.83
CA ALA A 323 1.35 2.36 -35.74
C ALA A 323 2.02 0.98 -35.77
N ARG A 324 2.68 0.64 -34.67
CA ARG A 324 3.40 -0.63 -34.53
C ARG A 324 2.41 -1.72 -34.11
N TRP A 325 1.58 -2.19 -35.05
CA TRP A 325 0.54 -3.19 -34.78
C TRP A 325 1.07 -4.48 -34.16
N GLY A 326 2.31 -4.87 -34.46
CA GLY A 326 2.99 -5.97 -33.78
C GLY A 326 3.11 -5.74 -32.27
N GLU A 327 3.42 -4.52 -31.82
CA GLU A 327 3.46 -4.18 -30.39
C GLU A 327 2.07 -4.26 -29.76
N VAL A 328 1.02 -3.79 -30.46
CA VAL A 328 -0.37 -3.88 -29.97
C VAL A 328 -0.81 -5.34 -29.78
N ILE A 329 -0.48 -6.22 -30.72
CA ILE A 329 -0.79 -7.65 -30.62
C ILE A 329 -0.05 -8.28 -29.44
N VAL A 330 1.26 -8.03 -29.30
CA VAL A 330 2.03 -8.55 -28.17
C VAL A 330 1.47 -8.02 -26.83
N LEU A 331 0.97 -6.79 -26.80
CA LEU A 331 0.39 -6.19 -25.60
C LEU A 331 -0.86 -6.93 -25.16
N LEU A 332 -1.75 -7.22 -26.12
CA LEU A 332 -2.99 -7.98 -25.90
C LEU A 332 -2.69 -9.41 -25.48
N LEU A 333 -1.71 -10.07 -26.10
CA LEU A 333 -1.27 -11.41 -25.71
C LEU A 333 -0.74 -11.42 -24.27
N LEU A 334 0.11 -10.46 -23.92
CA LEU A 334 0.64 -10.34 -22.55
C LEU A 334 -0.47 -10.03 -21.55
N ALA A 335 -1.43 -9.17 -21.90
CA ALA A 335 -2.60 -8.89 -21.06
C ALA A 335 -3.47 -10.14 -20.86
N ALA A 336 -3.64 -10.98 -21.89
CA ALA A 336 -4.35 -12.25 -21.77
C ALA A 336 -3.61 -13.23 -20.84
N VAL A 337 -2.27 -13.32 -20.94
CA VAL A 337 -1.45 -14.12 -20.04
C VAL A 337 -1.58 -13.64 -18.59
N VAL A 338 -1.52 -12.33 -18.35
CA VAL A 338 -1.73 -11.75 -17.01
C VAL A 338 -3.14 -12.08 -16.50
N CYS A 339 -4.16 -11.93 -17.35
CA CYS A 339 -5.54 -12.21 -16.99
C CYS A 339 -5.73 -13.66 -16.55
N ILE A 340 -5.27 -14.62 -17.36
CA ILE A 340 -5.32 -16.06 -17.06
C ILE A 340 -4.55 -16.37 -15.78
N GLY A 341 -3.36 -15.78 -15.61
CA GLY A 341 -2.54 -15.96 -14.41
C GLY A 341 -3.23 -15.49 -13.14
N PHE A 342 -3.89 -14.33 -13.17
CA PHE A 342 -4.62 -13.81 -12.00
C PHE A 342 -5.87 -14.63 -11.69
N ILE A 343 -6.63 -15.06 -12.69
CA ILE A 343 -7.79 -15.96 -12.49
C ILE A 343 -7.32 -17.27 -11.88
N TYR A 344 -6.23 -17.84 -12.37
CA TYR A 344 -5.68 -19.09 -11.84
C TYR A 344 -5.24 -18.96 -10.37
N ILE A 345 -4.56 -17.88 -10.01
CA ILE A 345 -4.16 -17.60 -8.62
C ILE A 345 -5.39 -17.45 -7.73
N GLU A 346 -6.40 -16.70 -8.19
CA GLU A 346 -7.64 -16.49 -7.43
C GLU A 346 -8.37 -17.80 -7.15
N GLU A 347 -8.49 -18.69 -8.15
CA GLU A 347 -9.13 -20.00 -7.99
C GLU A 347 -8.32 -20.93 -7.06
N LEU A 348 -6.99 -20.82 -7.05
CA LEU A 348 -6.15 -21.54 -6.08
C LEU A 348 -6.34 -21.03 -4.65
N SER A 349 -6.65 -19.74 -4.47
CA SER A 349 -6.90 -19.13 -3.17
C SER A 349 -8.37 -19.15 -2.74
N PHE A 350 -9.27 -19.64 -3.59
CA PHE A 350 -10.70 -19.59 -3.35
C PHE A 350 -11.10 -20.57 -2.24
N GLU A 351 -11.37 -20.03 -1.06
CA GLU A 351 -11.99 -20.76 0.04
C GLU A 351 -13.53 -20.63 -0.07
N PRO A 352 -14.27 -21.75 -0.21
CA PRO A 352 -15.72 -21.68 -0.31
C PRO A 352 -16.30 -21.09 0.98
N ALA A 353 -17.01 -19.96 0.85
CA ALA A 353 -17.56 -19.14 1.94
C ALA A 353 -18.52 -19.86 2.94
N ARG A 354 -18.71 -21.17 2.82
CA ARG A 354 -19.53 -22.01 3.70
C ARG A 354 -18.75 -23.01 4.55
N ALA A 355 -17.44 -23.16 4.34
CA ALA A 355 -16.61 -23.91 5.27
C ALA A 355 -16.28 -22.99 6.46
N GLN A 356 -16.99 -23.19 7.57
CA GLN A 356 -16.79 -22.53 8.88
C GLN A 356 -17.25 -21.08 9.00
N ALA A 357 -18.57 -20.89 9.05
CA ALA A 357 -19.12 -19.89 9.98
C ALA A 357 -19.00 -20.45 11.41
N THR A 358 -17.78 -20.59 11.93
CA THR A 358 -17.57 -20.66 13.37
C THR A 358 -17.83 -19.26 13.91
N VAL A 359 -18.66 -19.18 14.94
CA VAL A 359 -18.96 -17.92 15.65
C VAL A 359 -17.63 -17.22 15.97
N PRO A 360 -17.45 -15.93 15.66
CA PRO A 360 -16.25 -15.22 16.08
C PRO A 360 -16.16 -15.30 17.60
N GLU A 361 -15.08 -15.92 18.11
CA GLU A 361 -14.82 -16.07 19.54
C GLU A 361 -14.83 -14.69 20.21
N ALA A 362 -15.54 -14.60 21.34
CA ALA A 362 -15.62 -13.38 22.13
C ALA A 362 -14.23 -13.00 22.67
N PRO A 363 -13.92 -11.70 22.80
CA PRO A 363 -12.67 -11.27 23.41
C PRO A 363 -12.65 -11.68 24.89
N GLY A 364 -11.86 -12.68 25.24
CA GLY A 364 -11.69 -13.13 26.63
C GLY A 364 -11.61 -14.64 26.81
N ASP A 365 -12.01 -15.45 25.83
CA ASP A 365 -11.79 -16.88 25.89
C ASP A 365 -10.32 -17.21 25.64
N THR A 366 -9.66 -17.76 26.65
CA THR A 366 -8.36 -18.42 26.50
C THR A 366 -8.56 -19.59 25.55
N ALA A 367 -8.36 -19.35 24.26
CA ALA A 367 -8.43 -20.39 23.24
C ALA A 367 -7.56 -21.57 23.69
N VAL A 368 -8.19 -22.72 23.92
CA VAL A 368 -7.49 -24.00 23.91
C VAL A 368 -7.08 -24.18 22.47
N VAL A 369 -5.90 -23.65 22.12
CA VAL A 369 -5.33 -23.79 20.77
C VAL A 369 -5.15 -25.28 20.53
N GLU A 370 -5.94 -25.85 19.61
CA GLU A 370 -5.70 -27.19 19.10
C GLU A 370 -4.29 -27.23 18.49
N GLN A 371 -3.33 -27.73 19.27
CA GLN A 371 -1.99 -27.99 18.77
C GLN A 371 -2.09 -29.10 17.73
N THR A 372 -1.87 -28.75 16.46
CA THR A 372 -1.67 -29.76 15.43
C THR A 372 -0.43 -30.58 15.81
N ALA A 373 -0.63 -31.88 16.06
CA ALA A 373 0.32 -32.76 16.75
C ALA A 373 1.64 -33.05 16.01
N THR A 374 1.95 -32.38 14.89
CA THR A 374 3.21 -32.56 14.14
C THR A 374 3.73 -31.23 13.56
N THR A 375 4.39 -30.41 14.37
CA THR A 375 5.14 -29.24 13.88
C THR A 375 6.48 -29.66 13.27
N ARG A 376 6.82 -29.16 12.10
CA ARG A 376 8.10 -29.42 11.42
C ARG A 376 9.04 -28.23 11.62
N ASP A 377 10.23 -28.45 12.19
CA ASP A 377 11.21 -27.38 12.42
C ASP A 377 12.04 -27.02 11.17
N LEU A 378 11.98 -27.85 10.12
CA LEU A 378 12.75 -27.69 8.89
C LEU A 378 12.59 -26.29 8.22
N PRO A 379 11.39 -25.68 8.14
CA PRO A 379 11.23 -24.34 7.58
C PRO A 379 11.97 -23.25 8.37
N ILE A 380 12.06 -23.38 9.70
CA ILE A 380 12.81 -22.45 10.54
C ILE A 380 14.30 -22.57 10.23
N VAL A 381 14.82 -23.80 10.21
CA VAL A 381 16.23 -24.06 9.83
C VAL A 381 16.51 -23.54 8.41
N GLY A 382 15.59 -23.78 7.48
CA GLY A 382 15.65 -23.27 6.11
C GLY A 382 15.72 -21.73 6.06
N ALA A 383 14.95 -21.03 6.90
CA ALA A 383 15.00 -19.57 6.99
C ALA A 383 16.37 -19.05 7.47
N TRP A 384 17.00 -19.72 8.45
CA TRP A 384 18.35 -19.38 8.90
C TRP A 384 19.42 -19.62 7.83
N VAL A 385 19.36 -20.76 7.13
CA VAL A 385 20.26 -21.06 6.02
C VAL A 385 20.09 -20.04 4.90
N ALA A 386 18.86 -19.75 4.50
CA ALA A 386 18.56 -18.74 3.49
C ALA A 386 19.07 -17.35 3.90
N ALA A 387 18.86 -16.94 5.15
CA ALA A 387 19.38 -15.68 5.67
C ALA A 387 20.91 -15.62 5.62
N GLY A 388 21.59 -16.69 6.02
CA GLY A 388 23.05 -16.79 5.91
C GLY A 388 23.54 -16.61 4.47
N VAL A 389 22.93 -17.31 3.51
CA VAL A 389 23.26 -17.19 2.08
C VAL A 389 23.02 -15.77 1.56
N ILE A 390 21.88 -15.17 1.89
CA ILE A 390 21.53 -13.80 1.48
C ILE A 390 22.53 -12.80 2.07
N ILE A 391 22.84 -12.90 3.37
CA ILE A 391 23.78 -12.01 4.05
C ILE A 391 25.17 -12.12 3.42
N ILE A 392 25.67 -13.33 3.18
CA ILE A 392 26.97 -13.56 2.52
C ILE A 392 26.95 -12.96 1.11
N GLY A 393 25.90 -13.19 0.33
CA GLY A 393 25.75 -12.62 -1.01
C GLY A 393 25.73 -11.09 -1.01
N VAL A 394 25.02 -10.48 -0.05
CA VAL A 394 24.98 -9.02 0.13
C VAL A 394 26.36 -8.48 0.50
N LEU A 395 27.07 -9.10 1.45
CA LEU A 395 28.42 -8.71 1.85
C LEU A 395 29.42 -8.83 0.69
N TYR A 396 29.36 -9.93 -0.06
CA TYR A 396 30.18 -10.13 -1.26
C TYR A 396 29.89 -9.06 -2.31
N SER A 397 28.62 -8.77 -2.59
CA SER A 397 28.23 -7.72 -3.55
C SER A 397 28.71 -6.32 -3.14
N TYR A 398 28.78 -6.06 -1.82
CA TYR A 398 29.34 -4.83 -1.26
C TYR A 398 30.85 -4.75 -1.48
N GLN A 399 31.58 -5.81 -1.16
CA GLN A 399 33.02 -5.90 -1.40
C GLN A 399 33.38 -5.80 -2.88
N ALA A 400 32.59 -6.41 -3.77
CA ALA A 400 32.72 -6.31 -5.22
C ALA A 400 32.41 -4.91 -5.78
N GLY A 401 31.99 -3.95 -4.93
CA GLY A 401 31.74 -2.56 -5.33
C GLY A 401 30.41 -2.33 -6.07
N TRP A 402 29.56 -3.35 -6.17
CA TRP A 402 28.29 -3.29 -6.91
C TRP A 402 27.33 -2.24 -6.33
N TRP A 403 27.40 -2.03 -5.02
CA TRP A 403 26.61 -1.03 -4.31
C TRP A 403 26.88 0.40 -4.81
N ARG A 404 28.09 0.71 -5.30
CA ARG A 404 28.40 2.05 -5.87
C ARG A 404 27.54 2.36 -7.10
N THR A 405 27.21 1.33 -7.88
CA THR A 405 26.31 1.43 -9.03
C THR A 405 24.86 1.54 -8.55
N LEU A 406 24.48 0.73 -7.57
CA LEU A 406 23.12 0.68 -7.03
C LEU A 406 22.65 1.99 -6.40
N HIS A 407 23.52 2.73 -5.70
CA HIS A 407 23.22 4.05 -5.13
C HIS A 407 22.83 5.12 -6.17
N ARG A 408 23.08 4.87 -7.47
CA ARG A 408 22.64 5.78 -8.55
C ARG A 408 21.13 5.77 -8.70
N PHE A 409 20.46 4.68 -8.33
CA PHE A 409 19.02 4.54 -8.44
C PHE A 409 18.31 5.08 -7.20
N ARG A 410 17.34 5.97 -7.38
CA ARG A 410 16.60 6.58 -6.25
C ARG A 410 15.51 5.66 -5.70
N GLU A 411 15.04 4.77 -6.55
CA GLU A 411 13.93 3.88 -6.27
C GLU A 411 14.42 2.72 -5.42
N LEU A 412 15.69 2.33 -5.59
CA LEU A 412 16.33 1.40 -4.69
C LEU A 412 16.37 1.93 -3.25
N ASP A 413 16.64 3.22 -3.03
CA ASP A 413 16.63 3.82 -1.69
C ASP A 413 15.26 3.62 -0.99
N MET A 414 14.16 3.71 -1.76
CA MET A 414 12.81 3.44 -1.27
C MET A 414 12.51 1.95 -1.10
N LEU A 415 12.98 1.10 -2.02
CA LEU A 415 12.83 -0.35 -1.90
C LEU A 415 13.59 -0.91 -0.71
N ILE A 416 14.77 -0.37 -0.40
CA ILE A 416 15.53 -0.74 0.80
C ILE A 416 14.77 -0.30 2.05
N LEU A 417 14.23 0.92 2.06
CA LEU A 417 13.38 1.39 3.17
C LEU A 417 12.19 0.45 3.39
N MET A 418 11.40 0.18 2.34
CA MET A 418 10.21 -0.66 2.47
C MET A 418 10.59 -2.09 2.83
N GLY A 419 11.52 -2.68 2.08
CA GLY A 419 11.93 -4.06 2.21
C GLY A 419 12.53 -4.35 3.58
N THR A 420 13.47 -3.53 4.07
CA THR A 420 14.09 -3.77 5.38
C THR A 420 13.10 -3.60 6.54
N LEU A 421 12.18 -2.63 6.47
CA LEU A 421 11.18 -2.44 7.53
C LEU A 421 10.11 -3.55 7.54
N LEU A 422 9.74 -4.07 6.37
CA LEU A 422 8.71 -5.10 6.23
C LEU A 422 9.22 -6.53 6.37
N LEU A 423 10.52 -6.78 6.17
CA LEU A 423 11.05 -8.13 6.19
C LEU A 423 10.72 -8.90 7.48
N PRO A 424 10.84 -8.31 8.69
CA PRO A 424 10.46 -9.01 9.93
C PRO A 424 8.96 -9.34 10.02
N TRP A 425 8.10 -8.66 9.29
CA TRP A 425 6.66 -8.92 9.26
C TRP A 425 6.29 -10.14 8.42
N LEU A 426 7.25 -10.75 7.72
CA LEU A 426 7.06 -12.04 7.04
C LEU A 426 7.24 -13.25 7.99
N THR A 427 7.46 -13.00 9.28
CA THR A 427 7.58 -14.05 10.31
C THR A 427 6.43 -15.07 10.27
N PRO A 428 5.14 -14.68 10.15
CA PRO A 428 4.02 -15.62 10.11
C PRO A 428 4.11 -16.63 8.97
N VAL A 429 4.67 -16.24 7.81
CA VAL A 429 4.82 -17.12 6.65
C VAL A 429 5.69 -18.32 6.99
N ILE A 430 6.79 -18.10 7.72
CA ILE A 430 7.68 -19.18 8.17
C ILE A 430 6.96 -20.06 9.20
N ILE A 431 6.20 -19.47 10.12
CA ILE A 431 5.46 -20.22 11.14
C ILE A 431 4.42 -21.13 10.47
N VAL A 432 3.61 -20.61 9.53
CA VAL A 432 2.61 -21.39 8.79
C VAL A 432 3.26 -22.55 8.03
N MET A 433 4.44 -22.35 7.43
CA MET A 433 5.18 -23.43 6.75
C MET A 433 5.59 -24.57 7.71
N THR A 434 5.72 -24.32 9.02
CA THR A 434 5.98 -25.38 10.01
C THR A 434 4.75 -26.22 10.34
N GLY A 435 3.56 -25.80 9.89
CA GLY A 435 2.27 -26.37 10.29
C GLY A 435 1.77 -25.88 11.65
N ALA A 436 2.46 -24.92 12.27
CA ALA A 436 2.04 -24.31 13.52
C ALA A 436 1.06 -23.14 13.29
N ASN A 437 0.19 -22.91 14.27
CA ASN A 437 -0.68 -21.73 14.29
C ASN A 437 0.16 -20.47 14.58
N PRO A 438 0.20 -19.46 13.69
CA PRO A 438 0.90 -18.20 13.96
C PRO A 438 0.30 -17.43 15.14
N LYS A 439 -0.97 -17.61 15.46
CA LYS A 439 -1.66 -16.93 16.56
C LYS A 439 -1.45 -17.59 17.93
N ASP A 440 -0.57 -18.58 18.02
CA ASP A 440 -0.16 -19.17 19.29
C ASP A 440 0.79 -18.21 20.02
N TYR A 441 0.25 -17.45 20.98
CA TYR A 441 1.02 -16.54 21.83
C TYR A 441 1.47 -17.19 23.17
N SER A 442 1.41 -18.52 23.28
CA SER A 442 2.00 -19.24 24.42
C SER A 442 3.55 -19.07 24.42
N PRO A 443 4.24 -19.37 25.53
CA PRO A 443 5.71 -19.30 25.56
C PRO A 443 6.40 -20.08 24.43
N ILE A 444 5.82 -21.22 24.03
CA ILE A 444 6.32 -22.06 22.92
C ILE A 444 6.08 -21.36 21.57
N GLY A 445 4.88 -20.82 21.37
CA GLY A 445 4.54 -20.07 20.16
C GLY A 445 5.38 -18.81 19.99
N VAL A 446 5.60 -18.05 21.07
CA VAL A 446 6.51 -16.89 21.10
C VAL A 446 7.95 -17.31 20.78
N GLN A 447 8.45 -18.40 21.37
CA GLN A 447 9.78 -18.91 21.03
C GLN A 447 9.90 -19.24 19.54
N ARG A 448 8.88 -19.88 18.97
CA ARG A 448 8.83 -20.18 17.53
C ARG A 448 8.85 -18.91 16.69
N ALA A 449 8.04 -17.91 17.05
CA ALA A 449 8.01 -16.62 16.36
C ALA A 449 9.36 -15.90 16.40
N ILE A 450 10.06 -15.93 17.54
CA ILE A 450 11.43 -15.38 17.65
C ILE A 450 12.37 -16.12 16.69
N LEU A 451 12.38 -17.45 16.72
CA LEU A 451 13.27 -18.25 15.88
C LEU A 451 13.00 -18.05 14.38
N SER A 452 11.75 -17.83 14.00
CA SER A 452 11.33 -17.50 12.64
C SER A 452 11.68 -16.05 12.24
N GLY A 453 11.54 -15.09 13.15
CA GLY A 453 11.69 -13.66 12.87
C GLY A 453 13.12 -13.14 12.91
N VAL A 454 13.97 -13.68 13.79
CA VAL A 454 15.38 -13.27 13.91
C VAL A 454 16.17 -13.35 12.58
N PRO A 455 16.10 -14.42 11.76
CA PRO A 455 16.82 -14.45 10.49
C PRO A 455 16.36 -13.35 9.53
N LEU A 456 15.06 -13.02 9.50
CA LEU A 456 14.51 -11.92 8.70
C LEU A 456 14.99 -10.55 9.21
N LEU A 457 15.01 -10.36 10.52
CA LEU A 457 15.54 -9.15 11.14
C LEU A 457 17.05 -8.98 10.88
N ALA A 458 17.82 -10.07 10.91
CA ALA A 458 19.25 -10.04 10.61
C ALA A 458 19.53 -9.56 9.17
N ILE A 459 18.78 -10.08 8.17
CA ILE A 459 18.87 -9.59 6.79
C ILE A 459 18.53 -8.11 6.71
N SER A 460 17.45 -7.68 7.38
CA SER A 460 17.01 -6.28 7.41
C SER A 460 18.12 -5.34 7.92
N ILE A 461 18.73 -5.69 9.06
CA ILE A 461 19.83 -4.92 9.67
C ILE A 461 21.04 -4.87 8.75
N VAL A 462 21.48 -6.02 8.21
CA VAL A 462 22.66 -6.09 7.35
C VAL A 462 22.49 -5.25 6.09
N VAL A 463 21.38 -5.43 5.37
CA VAL A 463 21.07 -4.70 4.14
C VAL A 463 20.96 -3.20 4.42
N GLY A 464 20.27 -2.81 5.50
CA GLY A 464 20.11 -1.42 5.91
C GLY A 464 21.42 -0.73 6.26
N CYS A 465 22.28 -1.41 7.03
CA CYS A 465 23.60 -0.91 7.43
C CYS A 465 24.56 -0.73 6.24
N ILE A 466 24.59 -1.71 5.33
CA ILE A 466 25.41 -1.68 4.12
C ILE A 466 24.99 -0.55 3.17
N TRP A 467 23.69 -0.31 3.05
CA TRP A 467 23.18 0.80 2.27
C TRP A 467 23.56 2.15 2.87
N ASN A 468 23.14 2.43 4.11
CA ASN A 468 23.53 3.64 4.81
C ASN A 468 23.20 3.56 6.31
N TRP A 469 24.10 3.01 7.12
CA TRP A 469 23.86 2.80 8.55
C TRP A 469 23.34 4.04 9.31
N ARG A 470 23.88 5.23 9.03
CA ARG A 470 23.45 6.48 9.72
C ARG A 470 22.00 6.84 9.41
N ARG A 471 21.60 6.75 8.13
CA ARG A 471 20.22 7.05 7.73
C ARG A 471 19.28 5.93 8.13
N TRP A 472 19.72 4.69 7.96
CA TRP A 472 18.91 3.52 8.22
C TRP A 472 18.54 3.40 9.71
N LEU A 473 19.47 3.69 10.64
CA LEU A 473 19.13 3.71 12.07
C LEU A 473 18.01 4.72 12.40
N VAL A 474 18.03 5.90 11.77
CA VAL A 474 16.97 6.89 11.96
C VAL A 474 15.65 6.42 11.32
N ILE A 475 15.70 5.81 10.14
CA ILE A 475 14.53 5.21 9.47
C ILE A 475 13.92 4.11 10.33
N ALA A 476 14.75 3.19 10.83
CA ALA A 476 14.36 2.12 11.73
C ALA A 476 13.78 2.68 13.02
N ALA A 477 14.36 3.74 13.59
CA ALA A 477 13.80 4.40 14.78
C ALA A 477 12.43 5.04 14.49
N CYS A 478 12.27 5.74 13.36
CA CYS A 478 10.98 6.34 12.97
C CYS A 478 9.87 5.30 12.74
N PHE A 479 10.22 4.05 12.43
CA PHE A 479 9.25 2.96 12.25
C PHE A 479 9.09 2.11 13.52
N TRP A 480 10.14 1.67 14.18
CA TRP A 480 10.04 0.73 15.29
C TRP A 480 9.75 1.39 16.64
N VAL A 481 10.19 2.63 16.87
CA VAL A 481 9.89 3.31 18.15
C VAL A 481 8.39 3.54 18.33
N PRO A 482 7.64 4.11 17.36
CA PRO A 482 6.20 4.27 17.54
C PRO A 482 5.48 2.91 17.45
N PHE A 483 6.05 1.91 16.78
CA PHE A 483 5.51 0.54 16.78
C PHE A 483 5.49 0.01 18.22
N PHE A 484 6.65 -0.04 18.86
CA PHE A 484 6.73 -0.51 20.25
C PHE A 484 5.84 0.34 21.16
N PHE A 485 5.86 1.66 21.02
CA PHE A 485 5.03 2.55 21.83
C PHE A 485 3.52 2.25 21.71
N PHE A 486 2.96 2.18 20.50
CA PHE A 486 1.51 2.03 20.33
C PHE A 486 1.05 0.57 20.52
N PHE A 487 1.78 -0.40 19.99
CA PHE A 487 1.39 -1.81 20.07
C PHE A 487 1.52 -2.36 21.49
N THR A 488 2.48 -1.88 22.29
CA THR A 488 2.60 -2.28 23.70
C THR A 488 1.78 -1.44 24.67
N THR A 489 0.84 -0.64 24.17
CA THR A 489 0.01 0.25 25.00
C THR A 489 0.88 1.13 25.90
N MET A 490 1.81 1.87 25.30
CA MET A 490 2.78 2.70 26.01
C MET A 490 3.63 1.90 27.02
N PHE A 491 4.08 0.70 26.61
CA PHE A 491 4.91 -0.23 27.38
C PHE A 491 4.24 -0.92 28.58
N THR A 492 2.91 -0.84 28.68
CA THR A 492 2.13 -1.54 29.72
C THR A 492 1.75 -2.98 29.35
N ASN A 493 1.77 -3.30 28.05
CA ASN A 493 1.43 -4.62 27.51
C ASN A 493 2.52 -5.15 26.56
N PRO A 494 3.56 -5.85 27.05
CA PRO A 494 4.67 -6.31 26.21
C PRO A 494 4.26 -7.32 25.14
N ASP A 495 3.17 -8.08 25.35
CA ASP A 495 2.69 -9.07 24.38
C ASP A 495 2.19 -8.44 23.08
N GLY A 496 1.91 -7.14 23.10
CA GLY A 496 1.57 -6.34 21.93
C GLY A 496 2.62 -6.38 20.82
N ILE A 497 3.88 -6.69 21.13
CA ILE A 497 4.95 -6.89 20.14
C ILE A 497 4.59 -8.06 19.22
N TRP A 498 4.12 -9.17 19.79
CA TRP A 498 3.83 -10.40 19.07
C TRP A 498 2.53 -10.28 18.29
N THR A 499 1.47 -9.81 18.95
CA THR A 499 0.18 -9.60 18.28
C THR A 499 0.29 -8.55 17.17
N GLY A 500 1.20 -7.59 17.29
CA GLY A 500 1.50 -6.61 16.25
C GLY A 500 2.25 -7.17 15.04
N VAL A 501 3.41 -7.81 15.24
CA VAL A 501 4.25 -8.31 14.13
C VAL A 501 3.61 -9.51 13.42
N ILE A 502 2.90 -10.36 14.18
CA ILE A 502 2.40 -11.64 13.69
C ILE A 502 0.97 -11.54 13.17
N GLY A 503 0.15 -10.68 13.79
CA GLY A 503 -1.29 -10.62 13.54
C GLY A 503 -2.04 -11.87 13.99
#